data_AF-A0A2D5IKI3-F1
#
_entry.id   AF-A0A2D5IKI3-F1
#
_cell.length_a   1.000
_cell.length_b   1.000
_cell.length_c   1.000
_cell.angle_alpha   90.00
_cell.angle_beta   90.00
_cell.angle_gamma   90.00
#
_symmetry.space_group_name_H-M   'P 1'
#
loop_
_entity.id
_entity.type
_entity.pdbx_description
1 polymer ?
#
loop_
_entity_poly.entity_id
_entity_poly.type
_entity_poly.pdbx_seq_one_letter_code
_entity_poly.pdbx_strand_id
1 'polypeptide(L)'
;MRQIVVTIFAILAALPLMADPALWGREWPQTNFEKTTLSDWSEIISGGPPKDGIPALVDPAFIAAGDAALPQNEPVITVELAQHTPRAYPLRYLMWHEIVNDLIGAHPVAVTFCPLCNSGLTFDRRLDGRVLEFGVSGKLRGSYMVMYDRQTES
;
A
#
# COMPACT_ATOMS: atom_id res chain seq x y z
N MET A 1 38.95 -25.33 46.22
CA MET A 1 37.55 -24.88 46.39
C MET A 1 37.05 -24.37 45.05
N ARG A 2 35.99 -24.98 44.52
CA ARG A 2 35.45 -24.82 43.17
C ARG A 2 34.67 -23.50 43.09
N GLN A 3 35.11 -22.55 42.26
CA GLN A 3 34.29 -21.39 41.91
C GLN A 3 33.33 -21.80 40.78
N ILE A 4 32.03 -21.78 41.09
CA ILE A 4 30.95 -22.08 40.16
C ILE A 4 30.72 -20.80 39.33
N VAL A 5 31.08 -20.84 38.05
CA VAL A 5 30.71 -19.80 37.09
C VAL A 5 29.26 -20.07 36.68
N VAL A 6 28.34 -19.21 37.12
CA VAL A 6 26.94 -19.24 36.69
C VAL A 6 26.84 -18.46 35.38
N THR A 7 26.83 -19.18 34.26
CA THR A 7 26.53 -18.60 32.94
C THR A 7 25.03 -18.28 32.88
N ILE A 8 24.67 -17.01 32.95
CA ILE A 8 23.30 -16.55 32.71
C ILE A 8 23.05 -16.64 31.20
N PHE A 9 22.30 -17.66 30.77
CA PHE A 9 21.73 -17.74 29.43
C PHE A 9 20.56 -16.73 29.38
N ALA A 10 20.78 -15.58 28.76
CA ALA A 10 19.68 -14.67 28.41
C ALA A 10 18.86 -15.37 27.31
N ILE A 11 17.72 -15.93 27.70
CA ILE A 11 16.70 -16.40 26.76
C ILE A 11 16.16 -15.16 26.06
N LEU A 12 16.63 -14.88 24.85
CA LEU A 12 15.92 -13.98 23.92
C LEU A 12 14.60 -14.69 23.57
N ALA A 13 13.55 -14.40 24.33
CA ALA A 13 12.22 -14.78 23.93
C ALA A 13 11.90 -13.99 22.66
N ALA A 14 11.86 -14.68 21.52
CA ALA A 14 11.26 -14.14 20.32
C ALA A 14 9.78 -13.91 20.64
N LEU A 15 9.43 -12.67 21.00
CA LEU A 15 8.05 -12.29 21.16
C LEU A 15 7.37 -12.54 19.81
N PRO A 16 6.29 -13.33 19.75
CA PRO A 16 5.54 -13.46 18.52
C PRO A 16 5.06 -12.06 18.14
N LEU A 17 5.35 -11.67 16.89
CA LEU A 17 4.87 -10.43 16.28
C LEU A 17 3.37 -10.58 16.03
N MET A 18 2.58 -10.78 17.09
CA MET A 18 1.14 -10.88 16.99
C MET A 18 0.62 -9.49 16.65
N ALA A 19 -0.15 -9.42 15.57
CA ALA A 19 -0.95 -8.27 15.20
C ALA A 19 -1.98 -8.01 16.31
N ASP A 20 -1.70 -7.06 17.20
CA ASP A 20 -2.66 -6.57 18.17
C ASP A 20 -3.34 -5.31 17.59
N PRO A 21 -4.66 -5.34 17.32
CA PRO A 21 -5.40 -4.16 16.89
C PRO A 21 -5.26 -2.97 17.84
N ALA A 22 -5.01 -3.21 19.15
CA ALA A 22 -4.76 -2.13 20.11
C ALA A 22 -3.42 -1.38 19.85
N LEU A 23 -2.46 -2.02 19.18
CA LEU A 23 -1.25 -1.36 18.68
C LEU A 23 -1.57 -0.51 17.44
N TRP A 24 -2.45 -0.99 16.55
CA TRP A 24 -2.85 -0.22 15.37
C TRP A 24 -3.74 0.96 15.69
N GLY A 25 -4.62 0.88 16.69
CA GLY A 25 -5.44 2.02 17.09
C GLY A 25 -4.63 3.28 17.44
N ARG A 26 -3.35 3.12 17.81
CA ARG A 26 -2.43 4.26 18.00
C ARG A 26 -1.83 4.79 16.69
N GLU A 27 -1.56 3.89 15.73
CA GLU A 27 -1.09 4.25 14.38
C GLU A 27 -2.21 4.85 13.52
N TRP A 28 -3.46 4.53 13.85
CA TRP A 28 -4.67 4.78 13.06
C TRP A 28 -5.80 5.39 13.93
N PRO A 29 -5.60 6.61 14.44
CA PRO A 29 -6.51 7.21 15.43
C PRO A 29 -7.88 7.60 14.87
N GLN A 30 -8.05 7.71 13.54
CA GLN A 30 -9.34 8.06 12.93
C GLN A 30 -10.13 6.83 12.47
N THR A 31 -9.49 5.66 12.37
CA THR A 31 -10.11 4.44 11.88
C THR A 31 -11.15 3.91 12.87
N ASN A 32 -12.38 3.71 12.38
CA ASN A 32 -13.39 2.99 13.14
C ASN A 32 -13.26 1.47 12.91
N PHE A 33 -12.51 0.79 13.78
CA PHE A 33 -12.29 -0.66 13.73
C PHE A 33 -13.55 -1.52 13.96
N GLU A 34 -14.67 -0.94 14.42
CA GLU A 34 -15.95 -1.66 14.51
C GLU A 34 -16.59 -1.83 13.12
N LYS A 35 -16.25 -0.97 12.15
CA LYS A 35 -16.71 -1.07 10.76
C LYS A 35 -15.79 -1.99 9.97
N THR A 36 -16.00 -3.29 10.11
CA THR A 36 -15.15 -4.31 9.48
C THR A 36 -15.94 -5.47 8.91
N THR A 37 -15.41 -6.09 7.86
CA THR A 37 -15.87 -7.39 7.35
C THR A 37 -15.00 -8.56 7.83
N LEU A 38 -13.94 -8.26 8.59
CA LEU A 38 -13.02 -9.28 9.10
C LEU A 38 -13.63 -9.96 10.33
N SER A 39 -13.65 -11.28 10.30
CA SER A 39 -14.00 -12.12 11.44
C SER A 39 -12.81 -12.37 12.37
N ASP A 40 -11.59 -12.25 11.85
CA ASP A 40 -10.35 -12.39 12.60
C ASP A 40 -9.34 -11.32 12.14
N TRP A 41 -8.93 -10.46 13.08
CA TRP A 41 -7.97 -9.39 12.82
C TRP A 41 -6.52 -9.88 12.73
N SER A 42 -6.23 -11.10 13.19
CA SER A 42 -4.90 -11.70 13.09
C SER A 42 -4.46 -11.95 11.63
N GLU A 43 -5.43 -11.96 10.70
CA GLU A 43 -5.17 -12.03 9.25
C GLU A 43 -4.46 -10.80 8.69
N ILE A 44 -4.57 -9.65 9.37
CA ILE A 44 -3.88 -8.43 9.01
C ILE A 44 -2.52 -8.44 9.71
N ILE A 45 -1.43 -8.34 8.95
CA ILE A 45 -0.07 -8.38 9.49
C ILE A 45 0.72 -7.16 9.03
N SER A 46 1.81 -6.86 9.72
CA SER A 46 2.76 -5.85 9.25
C SER A 46 3.54 -6.36 8.03
N GLY A 47 3.61 -5.55 6.98
CA GLY A 47 4.51 -5.77 5.85
C GLY A 47 5.94 -5.29 6.11
N GLY A 48 6.19 -4.59 7.22
CA GLY A 48 7.49 -4.01 7.59
C GLY A 48 7.51 -2.49 7.52
N PRO A 49 7.18 -1.85 6.38
CA PRO A 49 7.05 -0.40 6.30
C PRO A 49 5.96 0.14 7.24
N PRO A 50 6.16 1.30 7.85
CA PRO A 50 5.07 2.00 8.55
C PRO A 50 4.03 2.53 7.56
N LYS A 51 2.94 3.12 8.08
CA LYS A 51 2.00 3.92 7.28
C LYS A 51 2.75 4.95 6.45
N ASP A 52 2.49 4.97 5.14
CA ASP A 52 3.20 5.78 4.13
C ASP A 52 4.73 5.62 4.09
N GLY A 53 5.28 4.55 4.69
CA GLY A 53 6.69 4.21 4.56
C GLY A 53 7.09 3.92 3.11
N ILE A 54 6.09 3.61 2.27
CA ILE A 54 6.16 3.61 0.82
C ILE A 54 5.27 4.77 0.32
N PRO A 55 5.84 5.86 -0.22
CA PRO A 55 5.06 7.03 -0.57
C PRO A 55 4.29 6.81 -1.88
N ALA A 56 2.97 6.90 -1.81
CA ALA A 56 2.12 6.95 -3.00
C ALA A 56 2.45 8.19 -3.84
N LEU A 57 2.38 8.06 -5.17
CA LEU A 57 2.49 9.20 -6.08
C LEU A 57 1.16 9.95 -6.13
N VAL A 58 1.23 11.27 -6.20
CA VAL A 58 0.07 12.17 -6.30
C VAL A 58 0.32 13.15 -7.43
N ASP A 59 -0.65 13.27 -8.34
CA ASP A 59 -0.61 14.16 -9.50
C ASP A 59 0.71 14.08 -10.30
N PRO A 60 1.09 12.88 -10.79
CA PRO A 60 2.36 12.71 -11.47
C PRO A 60 2.37 13.42 -12.83
N ALA A 61 3.55 13.95 -13.20
CA ALA A 61 3.78 14.44 -14.55
C ALA A 61 3.98 13.28 -15.54
N PHE A 62 3.51 13.49 -16.78
CA PHE A 62 3.65 12.53 -17.88
C PHE A 62 4.47 13.11 -19.02
N ILE A 63 5.11 12.23 -19.75
CA ILE A 63 5.78 12.50 -21.03
C ILE A 63 5.10 11.70 -22.14
N ALA A 64 5.32 12.09 -23.40
CA ALA A 64 4.81 11.31 -24.52
C ALA A 64 5.52 9.94 -24.58
N ALA A 65 4.80 8.90 -24.99
CA ALA A 65 5.33 7.55 -25.05
C ALA A 65 6.56 7.43 -25.97
N GLY A 66 6.62 8.21 -27.06
CA GLY A 66 7.77 8.25 -27.97
C GLY A 66 9.04 8.90 -27.38
N ASP A 67 8.87 9.75 -26.35
CA ASP A 67 9.98 10.39 -25.64
C ASP A 67 10.44 9.56 -24.44
N ALA A 68 9.64 8.56 -24.04
CA ALA A 68 9.95 7.72 -22.90
C ALA A 68 11.04 6.71 -23.26
N ALA A 69 12.17 6.78 -22.56
CA ALA A 69 13.23 5.77 -22.63
C ALA A 69 12.83 4.49 -21.87
N LEU A 70 11.84 3.77 -22.40
CA LEU A 70 11.38 2.48 -21.88
C LEU A 70 11.93 1.34 -22.73
N PRO A 71 12.40 0.24 -22.12
CA PRO A 71 12.64 -1.01 -22.84
C PRO A 71 11.39 -1.47 -23.59
N GLN A 72 11.57 -2.15 -24.72
CA GLN A 72 10.44 -2.63 -25.55
C GLN A 72 9.50 -3.58 -24.79
N ASN A 73 10.02 -4.30 -23.80
CA ASN A 73 9.29 -5.24 -22.96
C ASN A 73 8.98 -4.68 -21.55
N GLU A 74 9.05 -3.36 -21.36
CA GLU A 74 8.66 -2.73 -20.09
C GLU A 74 7.18 -3.04 -19.79
N PRO A 75 6.86 -3.72 -18.67
CA PRO A 75 5.48 -3.92 -18.30
C PRO A 75 4.88 -2.62 -17.78
N VAL A 76 3.68 -2.30 -18.24
CA VAL A 76 2.93 -1.12 -17.82
C VAL A 76 1.50 -1.50 -17.44
N ILE A 77 0.92 -0.79 -16.47
CA ILE A 77 -0.54 -0.76 -16.30
C ILE A 77 -1.06 0.32 -17.25
N THR A 78 -2.06 0.00 -18.07
CA THR A 78 -2.68 0.97 -18.98
C THR A 78 -4.06 1.36 -18.46
N VAL A 79 -4.34 2.65 -18.40
CA VAL A 79 -5.68 3.19 -18.15
C VAL A 79 -6.14 3.93 -19.39
N GLU A 80 -7.22 3.44 -19.99
CA GLU A 80 -7.88 4.05 -21.13
C GLU A 80 -9.29 4.49 -20.73
N LEU A 81 -9.57 5.78 -20.92
CA LEU A 81 -10.88 6.37 -20.72
C LEU A 81 -11.33 7.01 -22.02
N ALA A 82 -12.61 6.85 -22.36
CA ALA A 82 -13.16 7.41 -23.58
C ALA A 82 -12.87 8.91 -23.68
N GLN A 83 -12.47 9.36 -24.87
CA GLN A 83 -12.18 10.77 -25.18
C GLN A 83 -10.97 11.37 -24.44
N HIS A 84 -10.16 10.55 -23.75
CA HIS A 84 -8.92 10.96 -23.11
C HIS A 84 -7.72 10.22 -23.71
N THR A 85 -6.55 10.85 -23.66
CA THR A 85 -5.29 10.18 -24.01
C THR A 85 -5.03 9.04 -23.02
N PRO A 86 -4.85 7.78 -23.49
CA PRO A 86 -4.52 6.67 -22.62
C PRO A 86 -3.23 6.94 -21.84
N ARG A 87 -3.19 6.47 -20.59
CA ARG A 87 -2.00 6.60 -19.73
C ARG A 87 -1.38 5.23 -19.50
N ALA A 88 -0.06 5.18 -19.58
CA ALA A 88 0.74 4.01 -19.23
C ALA A 88 1.52 4.32 -17.95
N TYR A 89 1.43 3.42 -16.96
CA TYR A 89 2.10 3.52 -15.67
C TYR A 89 3.11 2.37 -15.59
N PRO A 90 4.41 2.63 -15.83
CA PRO A 90 5.43 1.58 -15.78
C PRO A 90 5.48 0.89 -14.42
N LEU A 91 5.49 -0.44 -14.44
CA LEU A 91 5.56 -1.23 -13.21
C LEU A 91 6.85 -0.91 -12.44
N ARG A 92 7.94 -0.53 -13.10
CA ARG A 92 9.17 -0.12 -12.40
C ARG A 92 8.96 1.04 -11.42
N TYR A 93 7.99 1.94 -11.64
CA TYR A 93 7.67 3.01 -10.69
C TYR A 93 6.67 2.53 -9.64
N LEU A 94 5.65 1.79 -10.07
CA LEU A 94 4.67 1.20 -9.17
C LEU A 94 5.27 0.14 -8.24
N MET A 95 6.40 -0.48 -8.59
CA MET A 95 7.16 -1.37 -7.70
C MET A 95 7.70 -0.64 -6.48
N TRP A 96 7.99 0.66 -6.61
CA TRP A 96 8.50 1.49 -5.53
C TRP A 96 7.40 2.27 -4.81
N HIS A 97 6.35 2.68 -5.52
CA HIS A 97 5.34 3.59 -5.00
C HIS A 97 4.02 2.92 -4.66
N GLU A 98 3.77 1.72 -5.21
CA GLU A 98 2.59 0.86 -5.07
C GLU A 98 1.25 1.47 -5.50
N ILE A 99 1.07 2.79 -5.38
CA ILE A 99 -0.16 3.54 -5.64
C ILE A 99 0.20 4.84 -6.35
N VAL A 100 -0.56 5.16 -7.39
CA VAL A 100 -0.57 6.45 -8.07
C VAL A 100 -1.98 7.03 -8.00
N ASN A 101 -2.14 8.16 -7.32
CA ASN A 101 -3.36 8.96 -7.32
C ASN A 101 -3.27 9.98 -8.45
N ASP A 102 -4.02 9.75 -9.51
CA ASP A 102 -3.98 10.53 -10.73
C ASP A 102 -5.33 11.18 -11.06
N LEU A 103 -5.31 12.11 -12.01
CA LEU A 103 -6.45 12.80 -12.57
C LEU A 103 -6.39 12.82 -14.11
N ILE A 104 -7.21 11.98 -14.75
CA ILE A 104 -7.33 11.90 -16.20
C ILE A 104 -8.50 12.78 -16.65
N GLY A 105 -8.19 14.02 -17.04
CA GLY A 105 -9.23 15.03 -17.30
C GLY A 105 -9.97 15.37 -16.00
N ALA A 106 -11.23 14.97 -15.87
CA ALA A 106 -12.01 15.10 -14.65
C ALA A 106 -12.21 13.77 -13.90
N HIS A 107 -11.53 12.70 -14.33
CA HIS A 107 -11.66 11.36 -13.75
C HIS A 107 -10.53 11.10 -12.75
N PRO A 108 -10.81 11.15 -11.44
CA PRO A 108 -9.82 10.85 -10.44
C PRO A 108 -9.65 9.32 -10.39
N VAL A 109 -8.42 8.84 -10.58
CA VAL A 109 -8.12 7.40 -10.61
C VAL A 109 -7.03 7.04 -9.61
N ALA A 110 -7.09 5.85 -9.05
CA ALA A 110 -6.00 5.25 -8.29
C ALA A 110 -5.49 4.04 -9.07
N VAL A 111 -4.22 4.07 -9.48
CA VAL A 111 -3.55 2.95 -10.15
C VAL A 111 -2.66 2.27 -9.14
N THR A 112 -2.88 0.99 -8.90
CA THR A 112 -2.24 0.26 -7.81
C THR A 112 -1.52 -0.97 -8.34
N PHE A 113 -0.45 -1.35 -7.66
CA PHE A 113 0.30 -2.56 -7.93
C PHE A 113 0.84 -3.12 -6.62
N CYS A 114 0.51 -4.37 -6.33
CA CYS A 114 1.07 -5.12 -5.21
C CYS A 114 2.33 -5.89 -5.70
N PRO A 115 3.55 -5.51 -5.28
CA PRO A 115 4.78 -6.21 -5.66
C PRO A 115 4.81 -7.67 -5.21
N LEU A 116 4.23 -7.96 -4.04
CA LEU A 116 4.20 -9.31 -3.45
C LEU A 116 3.22 -10.25 -4.17
N CYS A 117 2.21 -9.68 -4.81
CA CYS A 117 1.12 -10.41 -5.44
C CYS A 117 1.26 -10.46 -6.97
N ASN A 118 2.15 -9.64 -7.53
CA ASN A 118 2.25 -9.36 -8.96
C ASN A 118 0.88 -9.05 -9.61
N SER A 119 0.10 -8.20 -8.95
CA SER A 119 -1.25 -7.84 -9.38
C SER A 119 -1.43 -6.34 -9.34
N GLY A 120 -2.07 -5.79 -10.37
CA GLY A 120 -2.41 -4.38 -10.45
C GLY A 120 -3.91 -4.20 -10.65
N LEU A 121 -4.46 -3.19 -9.98
CA LEU A 121 -5.85 -2.79 -10.12
C LEU A 121 -5.93 -1.28 -10.33
N THR A 122 -7.04 -0.85 -10.93
CA THR A 122 -7.31 0.57 -11.15
C THR A 122 -8.70 0.87 -10.64
N PHE A 123 -8.84 1.99 -9.94
CA PHE A 123 -10.07 2.37 -9.27
C PHE A 123 -10.47 3.78 -9.69
N ASP A 124 -11.77 4.01 -9.86
CA ASP A 124 -12.34 5.34 -9.70
C ASP A 124 -12.28 5.68 -8.21
N ARG A 125 -11.58 6.75 -7.84
CA ARG A 125 -11.40 7.12 -6.42
C ARG A 125 -12.54 8.00 -5.89
N ARG A 126 -13.70 8.01 -6.57
CA ARG A 126 -14.93 8.66 -6.06
C ARG A 126 -15.76 7.69 -5.23
N LEU A 127 -16.11 8.10 -4.02
CA LEU A 127 -17.01 7.36 -3.14
C LEU A 127 -17.88 8.35 -2.35
N ASP A 128 -19.19 8.13 -2.35
CA ASP A 128 -20.18 8.95 -1.63
C ASP A 128 -20.01 10.46 -1.87
N GLY A 129 -19.82 10.85 -3.14
CA GLY A 129 -19.65 12.24 -3.54
C GLY A 129 -18.31 12.89 -3.16
N ARG A 130 -17.37 12.12 -2.61
CA ARG A 130 -16.02 12.58 -2.26
C ARG A 130 -14.99 11.94 -3.18
N VAL A 131 -13.91 12.66 -3.42
CA VAL A 131 -12.73 12.12 -4.08
C VAL A 131 -11.74 11.70 -2.99
N LEU A 132 -11.39 10.43 -2.95
CA LEU A 132 -10.44 9.86 -2.00
C LEU A 132 -9.01 9.95 -2.52
N GLU A 133 -8.05 10.03 -1.61
CA GLU A 133 -6.63 9.86 -1.91
C GLU A 133 -6.14 8.65 -1.14
N PHE A 134 -5.59 7.67 -1.86
CA PHE A 134 -5.14 6.43 -1.26
C PHE A 134 -3.67 6.49 -0.87
N GLY A 135 -3.34 5.93 0.29
CA GLY A 135 -1.99 5.72 0.77
C GLY A 135 -1.67 4.24 1.01
N VAL A 136 -0.39 3.96 1.21
CA VAL A 136 0.09 2.62 1.55
C VAL A 136 0.05 2.45 3.06
N SER A 137 -0.72 1.48 3.56
CA SER A 137 -0.86 1.28 5.02
C SER A 137 0.36 0.62 5.67
N GLY A 138 1.18 -0.06 4.87
CA GLY A 138 2.24 -0.95 5.37
C GLY A 138 1.70 -2.26 5.97
N LYS A 139 0.40 -2.55 5.84
CA LYS A 139 -0.23 -3.80 6.29
C LYS A 139 -0.54 -4.72 5.12
N LEU A 140 -0.61 -6.02 5.42
CA LEU A 140 -0.91 -7.07 4.47
C LEU A 140 -2.05 -7.95 4.98
N ARG A 141 -2.84 -8.50 4.07
CA ARG A 141 -3.79 -9.60 4.34
C ARG A 141 -3.51 -10.73 3.38
N GLY A 142 -3.04 -11.89 3.87
CA GLY A 142 -2.68 -13.00 2.98
C GLY A 142 -1.67 -12.61 1.89
N SER A 143 -0.69 -11.79 2.24
CA SER A 143 0.30 -11.17 1.34
C SER A 143 -0.22 -10.10 0.37
N TYR A 144 -1.53 -9.81 0.37
CA TYR A 144 -2.10 -8.71 -0.39
C TYR A 144 -1.92 -7.38 0.34
N MET A 145 -1.50 -6.34 -0.40
CA MET A 145 -1.40 -4.99 0.14
C MET A 145 -2.76 -4.51 0.66
N VAL A 146 -2.76 -3.93 1.86
CA VAL A 146 -3.92 -3.21 2.39
C VAL A 146 -3.69 -1.73 2.12
N MET A 147 -4.62 -1.12 1.40
CA MET A 147 -4.61 0.32 1.15
C MET A 147 -5.45 1.02 2.22
N TYR A 148 -5.29 2.33 2.33
CA TYR A 148 -6.18 3.15 3.14
C TYR A 148 -6.48 4.47 2.44
N ASP A 149 -7.60 5.11 2.77
CA ASP A 149 -7.87 6.48 2.33
C ASP A 149 -7.39 7.53 3.36
N ARG A 150 -6.75 8.60 2.89
CA ARG A 150 -6.23 9.65 3.79
C ARG A 150 -7.32 10.48 4.48
N GLN A 151 -8.54 10.50 3.94
CA GLN A 151 -9.61 11.36 4.43
C GLN A 151 -10.25 10.82 5.71
N THR A 152 -10.34 9.49 5.83
CA THR A 152 -11.00 8.82 6.96
C THR A 152 -10.16 7.75 7.64
N GLU A 153 -8.97 7.46 7.11
CA GLU A 153 -8.12 6.37 7.57
C GLU A 153 -8.83 5.00 7.50
N SER A 154 -9.70 4.78 6.51
CA SER A 154 -10.43 3.52 6.35
C SER A 154 -9.78 2.54 5.38
#